data_AF-A0A2T2N037-F1
#
_entry.id   AF-A0A2T2N037-F1
#
_cell.length_a   1.000
_cell.length_b   1.000
_cell.length_c   1.000
_cell.angle_alpha   90.00
_cell.angle_beta   90.00
_cell.angle_gamma   90.00
#
_symmetry.space_group_name_H-M   'P 1'
#
loop_
_entity.id
_entity.type
_entity.pdbx_description
1 polymer ?
#
loop_
_entity_poly.entity_id
_entity_poly.type
_entity_poly.pdbx_seq_one_letter_code
_entity_poly.pdbx_strand_id
1 'polypeptide(L)'
;KEADHSLLSNGKCWLGLFHDPVIVKDYPVLHRMESDTGLDVSLRVIPRLIQARRITSFDGKVFIKGFCAMLVLHKHTKSMFVWHMLMNKDGRHISYLDSAFSGLEMKDLDKMVLCSFGSARHIIGWCSNANSWAGKSFYKYKLHR
;
A
#
# COMPACT_ATOMS: atom_id res chain seq x y z
N LYS A 1 -7.02 -23.65 -2.63
CA LYS A 1 -6.48 -23.37 -1.28
C LYS A 1 -6.15 -21.90 -1.25
N GLU A 2 -7.07 -21.15 -0.65
CA GLU A 2 -7.10 -19.69 -0.60
C GLU A 2 -5.89 -19.17 0.16
N ALA A 3 -5.32 -18.07 -0.32
CA ALA A 3 -4.30 -17.36 0.41
C ALA A 3 -4.95 -16.73 1.64
N ASP A 4 -4.49 -17.13 2.83
CA ASP A 4 -4.91 -16.55 4.09
C ASP A 4 -4.34 -15.13 4.23
N HIS A 5 -5.05 -14.19 3.60
CA HIS A 5 -4.78 -12.75 3.67
C HIS A 5 -5.36 -12.11 4.94
N SER A 6 -6.00 -12.89 5.82
CA SER A 6 -6.72 -12.38 7.01
C SER A 6 -5.80 -12.04 8.19
N LEU A 7 -4.52 -12.44 8.15
CA LEU A 7 -3.59 -12.30 9.28
C LEU A 7 -2.64 -11.09 9.21
N LEU A 8 -2.66 -10.30 8.13
CA LEU A 8 -1.84 -9.08 8.08
C LEU A 8 -2.62 -7.94 8.74
N SER A 9 -2.28 -7.67 10.00
CA SER A 9 -2.76 -6.52 10.77
C SER A 9 -2.66 -5.22 9.97
N ASN A 10 -3.63 -4.33 10.19
CA ASN A 10 -3.78 -3.01 9.58
C ASN A 10 -2.44 -2.33 9.22
N GLY A 11 -2.23 -2.02 7.94
CA GLY A 11 -1.06 -1.28 7.47
C GLY A 11 0.22 -2.11 7.32
N LYS A 12 0.19 -3.44 7.53
CA LYS A 12 1.39 -4.30 7.53
C LYS A 12 1.59 -5.16 6.28
N CYS A 13 0.81 -4.94 5.22
CA CYS A 13 0.94 -5.77 4.00
C CYS A 13 2.32 -5.66 3.31
N TRP A 14 3.09 -4.61 3.60
CA TRP A 14 4.46 -4.43 3.13
C TRP A 14 5.49 -5.36 3.79
N LEU A 15 5.18 -5.98 4.94
CA LEU A 15 6.15 -6.83 5.65
C LEU A 15 6.63 -8.00 4.77
N GLY A 16 5.78 -8.50 3.86
CA GLY A 16 6.14 -9.55 2.92
C GLY A 16 7.26 -9.18 1.93
N LEU A 17 7.64 -7.90 1.82
CA LEU A 17 8.76 -7.47 0.97
C LEU A 17 10.12 -7.83 1.56
N PHE A 18 10.18 -8.15 2.85
CA PHE A 18 11.42 -8.35 3.59
C PHE A 18 11.37 -9.68 4.33
N HIS A 19 12.46 -10.45 4.27
CA HIS A 19 12.59 -11.68 5.05
C HIS A 19 12.71 -11.36 6.55
N ASP A 20 13.60 -10.43 6.91
CA ASP A 20 13.82 -9.98 8.29
C ASP A 20 13.95 -8.44 8.34
N PRO A 21 12.83 -7.70 8.43
CA PRO A 21 12.88 -6.24 8.50
C PRO A 21 13.33 -5.77 9.88
N VAL A 22 14.34 -4.89 9.93
CA VAL A 22 14.73 -4.15 11.13
C VAL A 22 14.05 -2.78 11.11
N ILE A 23 13.26 -2.48 12.14
CA ILE A 23 12.56 -1.19 12.27
C ILE A 23 13.32 -0.30 13.25
N VAL A 24 13.84 0.82 12.74
CA VAL A 24 14.44 1.87 13.57
C VAL A 24 13.33 2.80 14.06
N LYS A 25 13.25 2.99 15.38
CA LYS A 25 12.34 3.95 16.00
C LYS A 25 12.98 5.34 16.02
N ASP A 26 12.13 6.37 16.02
CA ASP A 26 12.52 7.77 16.19
C ASP A 26 13.43 8.35 15.09
N TYR A 27 13.60 7.63 13.97
CA TYR A 27 14.25 8.18 12.80
C TYR A 27 13.41 9.34 12.23
N PRO A 28 14.00 10.53 11.99
CA PRO A 28 13.25 11.66 11.48
C PRO A 28 12.75 11.37 10.06
N VAL A 29 11.43 11.21 9.94
CA VAL A 29 10.75 11.04 8.64
C VAL A 29 9.91 12.29 8.36
N LEU A 30 9.77 12.62 7.07
CA LEU A 30 8.86 13.68 6.64
C LEU A 30 7.45 13.41 7.15
N HIS A 31 6.83 14.43 7.73
CA HIS A 31 5.46 14.35 8.25
C HIS A 31 4.53 13.73 7.21
N ARG A 32 3.69 12.80 7.65
CA ARG A 32 2.69 12.13 6.83
C ARG A 32 1.33 12.70 7.19
N MET A 33 0.56 13.11 6.19
CA MET A 33 -0.81 13.61 6.42
C MET A 33 -1.73 12.52 6.99
N GLU A 34 -1.42 11.25 6.72
CA GLU A 34 -2.10 10.10 7.30
C GLU A 34 -1.09 9.24 8.07
N SER A 35 -1.32 9.08 9.38
CA SER A 35 -0.58 8.17 10.25
C SER A 35 -0.91 6.71 9.93
N ASP A 36 -0.03 5.79 10.32
CA ASP A 36 -0.25 4.33 10.23
C ASP A 36 -0.53 3.79 8.82
N THR A 37 -0.08 4.52 7.80
CA THR A 37 -0.29 4.19 6.39
C THR A 37 0.63 3.08 5.86
N GLY A 38 1.70 2.73 6.57
CA GLY A 38 2.63 1.65 6.20
C GLY A 38 4.02 2.13 5.78
N LEU A 39 4.57 1.55 4.71
CA LEU A 39 5.93 1.80 4.21
C LEU A 39 5.94 2.92 3.16
N ASP A 40 6.62 4.03 3.44
CA ASP A 40 6.90 5.07 2.45
C ASP A 40 8.10 4.64 1.60
N VAL A 41 7.93 4.61 0.28
CA VAL A 41 8.91 4.08 -0.66
C VAL A 41 8.82 4.83 -1.99
N SER A 42 9.94 5.01 -2.68
CA SER A 42 9.89 5.64 -4.01
C SER A 42 9.27 4.69 -5.05
N LEU A 43 8.56 5.23 -6.02
CA LEU A 43 8.02 4.45 -7.14
C LEU A 43 9.09 3.66 -7.90
N ARG A 44 10.35 4.11 -7.91
CA ARG A 44 11.46 3.41 -8.59
C ARG A 44 11.93 2.17 -7.84
N VAL A 45 11.66 2.08 -6.53
CA VAL A 45 12.07 0.97 -5.68
C VAL A 45 11.01 -0.14 -5.68
N ILE A 46 9.72 0.19 -5.69
CA ILE A 46 8.62 -0.80 -5.63
C ILE A 46 8.78 -1.92 -6.68
N PRO A 47 8.96 -1.62 -7.98
CA PRO A 47 9.07 -2.68 -8.99
C PRO A 47 10.31 -3.54 -8.80
N ARG A 48 11.39 -3.01 -8.21
CA ARG A 48 12.61 -3.78 -7.94
C ARG A 48 12.39 -4.78 -6.81
N LEU A 49 11.66 -4.39 -5.76
CA LEU A 49 11.37 -5.26 -4.62
C LEU A 49 10.54 -6.48 -5.02
N ILE A 50 9.56 -6.30 -5.91
CA ILE A 50 8.69 -7.40 -6.38
C ILE A 50 9.04 -7.95 -7.76
N GLN A 51 10.18 -7.53 -8.32
CA GLN A 51 10.65 -7.92 -9.66
C GLN A 51 9.63 -7.65 -10.79
N ALA A 52 8.87 -6.55 -10.65
CA ALA A 52 7.96 -6.05 -11.66
C ALA A 52 8.68 -5.18 -12.70
N ARG A 53 8.17 -5.21 -13.94
CA ARG A 53 8.76 -4.43 -15.04
C ARG A 53 8.06 -3.09 -15.28
N ARG A 54 6.74 -3.05 -15.08
CA ARG A 54 5.89 -1.92 -15.48
C ARG A 54 4.71 -1.78 -14.54
N ILE A 55 4.17 -0.58 -14.52
CA ILE A 55 2.84 -0.29 -14.00
C ILE A 55 1.84 -0.63 -15.10
N THR A 56 0.76 -1.33 -14.78
CA THR A 56 -0.21 -1.84 -15.74
C THR A 56 -1.63 -1.57 -15.27
N SER A 57 -2.52 -1.23 -16.19
CA SER A 57 -3.96 -1.21 -15.93
C SER A 57 -4.59 -2.54 -16.34
N PHE A 58 -5.52 -3.04 -15.52
CA PHE A 58 -6.33 -4.21 -15.82
C PHE A 58 -7.68 -4.05 -15.10
N ASP A 59 -8.79 -4.28 -15.80
CA ASP A 59 -10.15 -4.19 -15.22
C ASP A 59 -10.41 -2.89 -14.43
N GLY A 60 -10.03 -1.74 -15.01
CA GLY A 60 -10.17 -0.42 -14.38
C GLY A 60 -9.23 -0.12 -13.20
N LYS A 61 -8.40 -1.08 -12.79
CA LYS A 61 -7.48 -0.97 -11.66
C LYS A 61 -6.04 -0.79 -12.14
N VAL A 62 -5.21 -0.13 -11.33
CA VAL A 62 -3.78 0.09 -11.61
C VAL A 62 -2.95 -0.82 -10.72
N PHE A 63 -2.00 -1.53 -11.32
CA PHE A 63 -1.18 -2.53 -10.66
C PHE A 63 0.31 -2.33 -10.89
N ILE A 64 1.10 -2.82 -9.94
CA ILE A 64 2.50 -3.16 -10.12
C ILE A 64 2.62 -4.65 -9.83
N LYS A 65 2.85 -5.47 -10.86
CA LYS A 65 2.78 -6.93 -10.75
C LYS A 65 4.14 -7.59 -11.00
N GLY A 66 4.56 -8.39 -10.03
CA GLY A 66 5.63 -9.36 -10.12
C GLY A 66 5.12 -10.77 -10.40
N PHE A 67 5.98 -11.77 -10.19
CA PHE A 67 5.60 -13.16 -10.39
C PHE A 67 4.61 -13.64 -9.31
N CYS A 68 5.01 -13.59 -8.04
CA CYS A 68 4.23 -14.05 -6.87
C CYS A 68 3.72 -12.91 -5.97
N ALA A 69 4.04 -11.66 -6.29
CA ALA A 69 3.61 -10.48 -5.55
C ALA A 69 2.96 -9.47 -6.49
N MET A 70 1.95 -8.76 -5.98
CA MET A 70 1.22 -7.75 -6.73
C MET A 70 0.79 -6.62 -5.80
N LEU A 71 0.96 -5.40 -6.28
CA LEU A 71 0.41 -4.21 -5.65
C LEU A 71 -0.75 -3.70 -6.50
N VAL A 72 -1.86 -3.38 -5.85
CA VAL A 72 -2.99 -2.67 -6.46
C VAL A 72 -3.08 -1.28 -5.87
N LEU A 73 -3.30 -0.29 -6.73
CA LEU A 73 -3.57 1.06 -6.28
C LEU A 73 -4.95 1.10 -5.64
N HIS A 74 -4.99 1.48 -4.37
CA HIS A 74 -6.21 1.44 -3.58
C HIS A 74 -6.76 2.83 -3.26
N LYS A 75 -5.87 3.80 -3.04
CA LYS A 75 -6.25 5.18 -2.76
C LYS A 75 -5.22 6.13 -3.35
N HIS A 76 -5.68 7.29 -3.80
CA HIS A 76 -4.81 8.39 -4.14
C HIS A 76 -5.33 9.70 -3.54
N THR A 77 -4.40 10.60 -3.28
CA THR A 77 -4.66 12.00 -2.95
C THR A 77 -3.84 12.86 -3.89
N LYS A 78 -3.90 14.19 -3.76
CA LYS A 78 -3.11 15.11 -4.60
C LYS A 78 -1.59 14.87 -4.51
N SER A 79 -1.08 14.33 -3.40
CA SER A 79 0.36 14.20 -3.15
C SER A 79 0.83 12.78 -2.85
N MET A 80 -0.07 11.79 -2.82
CA MET A 80 0.25 10.45 -2.34
C MET A 80 -0.58 9.36 -3.00
N PHE A 81 0.05 8.26 -3.35
CA PHE A 81 -0.55 7.01 -3.81
C PHE A 81 -0.38 5.91 -2.77
N VAL A 82 -1.48 5.26 -2.40
CA VAL A 82 -1.51 4.18 -1.41
C VAL A 82 -1.82 2.88 -2.11
N TRP A 83 -0.90 1.93 -1.96
CA TRP A 83 -0.91 0.63 -2.59
C TRP A 83 -1.24 -0.43 -1.55
N HIS A 84 -2.12 -1.35 -1.91
CA HIS A 84 -2.30 -2.59 -1.16
C HIS A 84 -1.48 -3.71 -1.83
N MET A 85 -0.66 -4.41 -1.03
CA MET A 85 0.18 -5.50 -1.50
C MET A 85 -0.42 -6.85 -1.13
N LEU A 86 -0.42 -7.77 -2.10
CA LEU A 86 -0.71 -9.17 -1.92
C LEU A 86 0.48 -10.00 -2.42
N MET A 87 0.76 -11.10 -1.73
CA MET A 87 1.86 -11.99 -2.07
C MET A 87 1.49 -13.43 -1.75
N ASN A 88 1.73 -14.31 -2.71
CA ASN A 88 1.65 -15.75 -2.52
C ASN A 88 2.91 -16.23 -1.79
N LYS A 89 2.75 -16.58 -0.51
CA LYS A 89 3.86 -16.99 0.38
C LYS A 89 4.57 -18.27 -0.08
N ASP A 90 3.89 -19.10 -0.87
CA ASP A 90 4.44 -20.31 -1.48
C ASP A 90 5.23 -20.05 -2.77
N GLY A 91 5.39 -18.78 -3.16
CA GLY A 91 6.13 -18.37 -4.34
C GLY A 91 5.40 -18.64 -5.66
N ARG A 92 4.15 -19.11 -5.64
CA ARG A 92 3.38 -19.38 -6.87
C ARG A 92 2.96 -18.08 -7.54
N HIS A 93 2.72 -18.16 -8.85
CA HIS A 93 2.22 -17.05 -9.64
C HIS A 93 0.94 -16.46 -9.03
N ILE A 94 0.85 -15.14 -8.95
CA ILE A 94 -0.36 -14.42 -8.54
C ILE A 94 -1.10 -13.94 -9.79
N SER A 95 -2.41 -14.20 -9.86
CA SER A 95 -3.26 -13.79 -10.99
C SER A 95 -3.82 -12.39 -10.77
N TYR A 96 -4.11 -11.66 -11.86
CA TYR A 96 -4.91 -10.42 -11.77
C TYR A 96 -6.36 -10.69 -11.32
N LEU A 97 -6.83 -11.92 -11.56
CA LEU A 97 -8.17 -12.38 -11.19
C LEU A 97 -8.21 -13.04 -9.81
N ASP A 98 -7.16 -12.87 -9.00
CA ASP A 98 -7.14 -13.44 -7.65
C ASP A 98 -8.29 -12.85 -6.81
N SER A 99 -9.08 -13.71 -6.17
CA SER A 99 -10.27 -13.32 -5.44
C SER A 99 -9.95 -12.37 -4.27
N ALA A 100 -8.71 -12.35 -3.80
CA ALA A 100 -8.22 -11.36 -2.83
C ALA A 100 -8.39 -9.90 -3.30
N PHE A 101 -8.54 -9.65 -4.61
CA PHE A 101 -8.77 -8.32 -5.18
C PHE A 101 -10.26 -7.97 -5.42
N SER A 102 -11.18 -8.92 -5.22
CA SER A 102 -12.60 -8.75 -5.57
C SER A 102 -13.30 -7.62 -4.81
N GLY A 103 -12.87 -7.29 -3.58
CA GLY A 103 -13.42 -6.20 -2.76
C GLY A 103 -12.63 -4.89 -2.80
N LEU A 104 -11.54 -4.82 -3.56
CA LEU A 104 -10.73 -3.62 -3.70
C LEU A 104 -11.28 -2.79 -4.86
N GLU A 105 -12.27 -1.96 -4.55
CA GLU A 105 -12.82 -1.00 -5.51
C GLU A 105 -11.93 0.24 -5.58
N MET A 106 -11.41 0.54 -6.76
CA MET A 106 -10.96 1.88 -7.10
C MET A 106 -11.31 2.11 -8.57
N LYS A 107 -12.08 3.16 -8.86
CA LYS A 107 -12.49 3.51 -10.22
C LYS A 107 -11.56 4.56 -10.81
N ASP A 108 -11.22 4.33 -12.07
CA ASP A 108 -10.70 5.25 -13.08
C ASP A 108 -9.77 6.35 -12.57
N LEU A 109 -8.47 6.06 -12.63
CA LEU A 109 -7.45 7.09 -12.55
C LEU A 109 -7.41 7.85 -13.88
N ASP A 110 -7.76 9.14 -13.87
CA ASP A 110 -7.58 9.99 -15.05
C ASP A 110 -6.08 10.12 -15.39
N LYS A 111 -5.77 10.35 -16.67
CA LYS A 111 -4.40 10.51 -17.20
C LYS A 111 -3.61 11.57 -16.44
N MET A 112 -4.26 12.64 -15.99
CA MET A 112 -3.62 13.70 -15.22
C MET A 112 -3.06 13.20 -13.87
N VAL A 113 -3.74 12.24 -13.24
CA VAL A 113 -3.29 11.61 -11.99
C VAL A 113 -2.13 10.64 -12.27
N LEU A 114 -2.13 9.95 -13.41
CA LEU A 114 -1.00 9.10 -13.80
C LEU A 114 0.28 9.92 -14.04
N CYS A 115 0.17 11.15 -14.56
CA CYS A 115 1.32 12.03 -14.74
C CYS A 115 2.01 12.44 -13.43
N SER A 116 1.31 12.42 -12.28
CA SER A 116 1.89 12.79 -10.98
C SER A 116 2.62 11.65 -10.26
N PHE A 117 2.62 10.43 -10.83
CA PHE A 117 3.32 9.28 -10.25
C PHE A 117 4.81 9.52 -10.01
N GLY A 118 5.45 10.32 -10.85
CA GLY A 118 6.89 10.59 -10.71
C GLY A 118 7.23 11.47 -9.50
N SER A 119 6.31 12.34 -9.07
CA SER A 119 6.56 13.36 -8.04
C SER A 119 5.79 13.12 -6.73
N ALA A 120 4.80 12.23 -6.74
CA ALA A 120 4.03 11.89 -5.56
C ALA A 120 4.77 10.93 -4.62
N ARG A 121 4.34 10.90 -3.36
CA ARG A 121 4.78 9.88 -2.38
C ARG A 121 4.06 8.57 -2.65
N HIS A 122 4.74 7.44 -2.51
CA HIS A 122 4.10 6.13 -2.63
C HIS A 122 4.18 5.41 -1.29
N ILE A 123 3.03 4.93 -0.82
CA ILE A 123 2.94 4.19 0.43
C ILE A 123 2.42 2.79 0.15
N ILE A 124 3.11 1.78 0.67
CA ILE A 124 2.64 0.40 0.68
C ILE A 124 2.09 0.12 2.07
N GLY A 125 0.78 -0.02 2.15
CA GLY A 125 0.11 -0.26 3.41
C GLY A 125 -1.34 0.14 3.32
N TRP A 126 -2.20 -0.69 3.90
CA TRP A 126 -3.63 -0.42 3.93
C TRP A 126 -4.27 -1.13 5.12
N CYS A 127 -5.37 -0.54 5.57
CA CYS A 127 -6.20 -1.01 6.67
C CYS A 127 -7.66 -0.94 6.20
N SER A 128 -8.39 -2.05 6.21
CA SER A 128 -9.83 -2.07 5.93
C SER A 128 -10.65 -1.28 6.95
N ASN A 129 -10.10 -1.04 8.15
CA ASN A 129 -10.72 -0.31 9.26
C ASN A 129 -9.96 0.98 9.63
N ALA A 130 -9.90 1.94 8.71
CA ALA A 130 -9.41 3.27 9.04
C ALA A 130 -10.49 4.02 9.85
N ASN A 131 -10.44 3.92 11.19
CA ASN A 131 -11.29 4.75 12.03
C ASN A 131 -10.78 6.20 11.98
N SER A 132 -11.53 7.11 11.36
CA SER A 132 -11.30 8.55 11.50
C SER A 132 -11.70 8.97 12.91
N TRP A 133 -10.70 9.38 13.70
CA TRP A 133 -10.91 9.95 15.03
C TRP A 133 -10.81 11.49 15.03
N ALA A 134 -10.64 12.11 13.86
CA ALA A 134 -10.61 13.56 13.73
C ALA A 134 -11.95 14.15 14.21
N GLY A 135 -11.89 15.00 15.24
CA GLY A 135 -13.08 15.68 15.80
C GLY A 135 -13.84 14.94 16.91
N LYS A 136 -13.39 13.76 17.36
CA LYS A 136 -14.03 13.07 18.50
C LYS A 136 -13.53 13.64 19.83
N SER A 137 -14.46 14.14 20.66
CA SER A 137 -14.22 14.89 21.90
C SER A 137 -13.64 14.12 23.09
N PHE A 138 -13.31 12.83 22.95
CA PHE A 138 -12.99 11.95 24.08
C PHE A 138 -11.51 11.65 24.30
N TYR A 139 -10.59 12.16 23.47
CA TYR A 139 -9.15 11.93 23.65
C TYR A 139 -8.42 13.15 24.22
N LYS A 140 -7.91 13.02 25.45
CA LYS A 140 -6.99 13.98 26.08
C LYS A 140 -5.58 13.75 25.53
N TYR A 141 -5.08 14.65 24.69
CA TYR A 141 -3.66 14.69 24.37
C TYR A 141 -2.86 15.04 25.64
N LYS A 142 -1.95 14.16 26.07
CA LYS A 142 -0.92 14.55 27.03
C LYS A 142 0.15 15.31 26.27
N LEU A 143 0.08 16.64 26.32
CA LEU A 143 1.22 17.49 25.98
C LEU A 143 2.24 17.33 27.11
N HIS A 144 3.33 16.60 26.85
CA HIS A 144 4.50 16.67 27.71
C HIS A 144 5.23 17.98 27.40
N ARG A 145 5.37 18.81 28.43
CA ARG A 145 6.06 20.10 28.42
C ARG A 145 7.48 19.91 28.95
#